data_AF-A0A914CGH7-F1
#
_entry.id   AF-A0A914CGH7-F1
#
_cell.length_a   1.000
_cell.length_b   1.000
_cell.length_c   1.000
_cell.angle_alpha   90.00
_cell.angle_beta   90.00
_cell.angle_gamma   90.00
#
_symmetry.space_group_name_H-M   'P 1'
#
loop_
_entity.id
_entity.type
_entity.pdbx_description
1 polymer ?
#
loop_
_entity_poly.entity_id
_entity_poly.type
_entity_poly.pdbx_seq_one_letter_code
_entity_poly.pdbx_strand_id
1 'polypeptide(L)'
;MEIIQSYKTYLRDTNQERLLLSDSTMYRILKVCSERRKSLQGIDSYLAEGSDAYDDLFDIIDKLADVIDSDYAKKLKRLLLEGKQYLRTDYRTHLKGTSLVADHCAMYSLSDPNDQRFRLSCDNHPTNPHSNHSMRCSRCQQFKDSLGDMRSLIAELLKDARDDGNAVSIKRYEDLEADVHNAETKIINRKKHLLYKAEDYALKTYLEKIEEIDRSRAIPVIIDDIAVAIETPIDDNDEKLSEGWALKSARQFQLFSDDVKQFLDDQFDNGQRTGKKIDSKTVEQLMKTATDELGNRRFMVKDRLTARQIASYFSRRASKKRQESVQRTKREIEDDIVYKEMVNDEGK
;
A
#
# COMPACT_ATOMS: atom_id res chain seq x y z
N MET A 1 -2.85 -30.87 -8.93
CA MET A 1 -1.86 -31.92 -9.25
C MET A 1 -0.96 -31.52 -10.42
N GLU A 2 -1.47 -30.80 -11.42
CA GLU A 2 -0.72 -30.43 -12.64
C GLU A 2 0.57 -29.62 -12.41
N ILE A 3 0.63 -28.75 -11.39
CA ILE A 3 1.81 -27.91 -11.13
C ILE A 3 3.04 -28.72 -10.68
N ILE A 4 2.84 -29.73 -9.82
CA ILE A 4 3.94 -30.59 -9.35
C ILE A 4 4.44 -31.45 -10.51
N GLN A 5 3.53 -31.98 -11.31
CA GLN A 5 3.89 -32.77 -12.48
C GLN A 5 4.68 -31.93 -13.51
N SER A 6 4.23 -30.69 -13.76
CA SER A 6 4.91 -29.77 -14.67
C SER A 6 6.31 -29.40 -14.19
N TYR A 7 6.48 -29.16 -12.88
CA TYR A 7 7.79 -28.91 -12.28
C TYR A 7 8.75 -30.11 -12.42
N LYS A 8 8.26 -31.33 -12.17
CA LYS A 8 9.08 -32.54 -12.33
C LYS A 8 9.50 -32.77 -13.78
N THR A 9 8.57 -32.55 -14.72
CA THR A 9 8.85 -32.65 -16.15
C THR A 9 9.89 -31.61 -16.57
N TYR A 10 9.74 -30.35 -16.16
CA TYR A 10 10.71 -29.29 -16.44
C TYR A 10 12.13 -29.62 -15.94
N LEU A 11 12.28 -30.13 -14.72
CA LEU A 11 13.60 -30.48 -14.19
C LEU A 11 14.24 -31.69 -14.89
N ARG A 12 13.43 -32.61 -15.39
CA ARG A 12 13.89 -33.72 -16.23
C ARG A 12 14.35 -33.21 -17.60
N ASP A 13 13.55 -32.35 -18.23
CA ASP A 13 13.82 -31.82 -19.57
C ASP A 13 15.03 -30.87 -19.59
N THR A 14 15.37 -30.28 -18.45
CA THR A 14 16.54 -29.39 -18.28
C THR A 14 17.76 -30.06 -17.65
N ASN A 15 17.75 -31.39 -17.44
CA ASN A 15 18.82 -32.14 -16.76
C ASN A 15 19.19 -31.61 -15.36
N GLN A 16 18.20 -31.06 -14.64
CA GLN A 16 18.35 -30.52 -13.29
C GLN A 16 17.70 -31.41 -12.22
N GLU A 17 17.58 -32.72 -12.47
CA GLU A 17 16.95 -33.68 -11.55
C GLU A 17 17.57 -33.69 -10.15
N ARG A 18 18.81 -33.22 -9.98
CA ARG A 18 19.45 -33.02 -8.66
C ARG A 18 18.70 -32.03 -7.76
N LEU A 19 17.85 -31.17 -8.33
CA LEU A 19 17.03 -30.18 -7.61
C LEU A 19 15.60 -30.68 -7.36
N LEU A 20 15.28 -31.92 -7.76
CA LEU A 20 13.94 -32.48 -7.64
C LEU A 20 13.53 -32.63 -6.17
N LEU A 21 12.55 -31.84 -5.77
CA LEU A 21 11.97 -31.92 -4.44
C LEU A 21 11.00 -33.11 -4.33
N SER A 22 10.91 -33.70 -3.14
CA SER A 22 9.88 -34.71 -2.85
C SER A 22 8.47 -34.10 -2.96
N ASP A 23 7.49 -34.93 -3.34
CA ASP A 23 6.09 -34.49 -3.44
C ASP A 23 5.59 -33.90 -2.13
N SER A 24 5.93 -34.52 -1.00
CA SER A 24 5.60 -34.05 0.34
C SER A 24 6.13 -32.63 0.61
N THR A 25 7.37 -32.34 0.20
CA THR A 25 7.97 -31.02 0.31
C THR A 25 7.27 -30.02 -0.61
N MET A 26 6.98 -30.40 -1.86
CA MET A 26 6.26 -29.55 -2.81
C MET A 26 4.85 -29.22 -2.32
N TYR A 27 4.11 -30.19 -1.79
CA TYR A 27 2.78 -29.97 -1.21
C TYR A 27 2.84 -29.06 0.02
N ARG A 28 3.87 -29.19 0.88
CA ARG A 28 4.08 -28.26 2.01
C ARG A 28 4.36 -26.84 1.51
N ILE A 29 5.21 -26.68 0.50
CA ILE A 29 5.49 -25.37 -0.11
C ILE A 29 4.21 -24.78 -0.71
N LEU A 30 3.45 -25.56 -1.49
CA LEU A 30 2.19 -25.11 -2.09
C LEU A 30 1.13 -24.77 -1.04
N LYS A 31 1.09 -25.50 0.08
CA LYS A 31 0.21 -25.19 1.21
C LYS A 31 0.57 -23.84 1.83
N VAL A 32 1.85 -23.60 2.13
CA VAL A 32 2.33 -22.30 2.65
C VAL A 32 2.08 -21.17 1.63
N CYS A 33 2.32 -21.42 0.33
CA CYS A 33 2.10 -20.44 -0.73
C CYS A 33 0.62 -20.15 -0.98
N SER A 34 -0.27 -21.14 -0.85
CA SER A 34 -1.73 -20.96 -0.95
C SER A 34 -2.29 -20.24 0.28
N GLU A 35 -1.71 -20.46 1.46
CA GLU A 35 -2.01 -19.69 2.68
C GLU A 35 -1.51 -18.23 2.58
N ARG A 36 -0.40 -17.98 1.85
CA ARG A 36 0.09 -16.62 1.51
C ARG A 36 -0.77 -15.88 0.47
N ARG A 37 -1.68 -16.56 -0.24
CA ARG A 37 -2.69 -15.90 -1.11
C ARG A 37 -3.86 -15.27 -0.32
N LYS A 38 -3.75 -15.12 1.00
CA LYS A 38 -4.74 -14.47 1.87
C LYS A 38 -4.43 -13.00 2.21
N SER A 39 -3.58 -12.31 1.44
CA SER A 39 -3.56 -10.83 1.52
C SER A 39 -4.75 -10.27 0.74
N LEU A 40 -5.85 -10.02 1.42
CA LEU A 40 -7.00 -9.26 0.90
C LEU A 40 -6.67 -7.77 0.64
N GLN A 41 -5.45 -7.33 0.96
CA GLN A 41 -4.85 -6.13 0.37
C GLN A 41 -4.19 -6.56 -0.94
N GLY A 42 -5.03 -6.76 -1.96
CA GLY A 42 -4.58 -7.10 -3.30
C GLY A 42 -3.81 -5.95 -3.93
N ILE A 43 -3.19 -6.26 -5.05
CA ILE A 43 -2.59 -5.33 -6.01
C ILE A 43 -3.44 -4.06 -6.26
N ASP A 44 -4.76 -4.15 -6.10
CA ASP A 44 -5.71 -3.06 -6.33
C ASP A 44 -5.87 -2.11 -5.13
N SER A 45 -5.43 -2.49 -3.92
CA SER A 45 -5.56 -1.65 -2.71
C SER A 45 -4.78 -0.35 -2.87
N TYR A 46 -3.50 -0.42 -3.27
CA TYR A 46 -2.68 0.78 -3.46
C TYR A 46 -3.12 1.63 -4.66
N LEU A 47 -3.66 1.01 -5.71
CA LEU A 47 -4.19 1.74 -6.87
C LEU A 47 -5.46 2.52 -6.50
N ALA A 48 -6.39 1.88 -5.78
CA ALA A 48 -7.61 2.51 -5.30
C ALA A 48 -7.30 3.57 -4.24
N GLU A 49 -6.54 3.22 -3.19
CA GLU A 49 -6.18 4.15 -2.11
C GLU A 49 -5.44 5.38 -2.62
N GLY A 50 -4.53 5.23 -3.59
CA GLY A 50 -3.86 6.37 -4.20
C GLY A 50 -4.72 7.14 -5.21
N SER A 51 -5.87 6.61 -5.65
CA SER A 51 -6.86 7.37 -6.42
C SER A 51 -7.76 8.17 -5.47
N ASP A 52 -8.26 7.52 -4.43
CA ASP A 52 -9.09 8.10 -3.38
C ASP A 52 -8.34 9.21 -2.65
N ALA A 53 -7.03 9.08 -2.46
CA ALA A 53 -6.19 10.11 -1.86
C ALA A 53 -6.17 11.44 -2.64
N TYR A 54 -6.32 11.42 -3.96
CA TYR A 54 -6.49 12.67 -4.71
C TYR A 54 -7.87 13.30 -4.48
N ASP A 55 -8.88 12.47 -4.27
CA ASP A 55 -10.23 12.94 -3.93
C ASP A 55 -10.22 13.54 -2.51
N ASP A 56 -9.49 12.93 -1.56
CA ASP A 56 -9.20 13.51 -0.24
C ASP A 56 -8.56 14.91 -0.38
N LEU A 57 -7.58 15.09 -1.28
CA LEU A 57 -6.94 16.41 -1.53
C LEU A 57 -7.91 17.42 -2.16
N PHE A 58 -8.79 17.00 -3.07
CA PHE A 58 -9.82 17.88 -3.63
C PHE A 58 -10.80 18.36 -2.57
N ASP A 59 -11.22 17.48 -1.67
CA ASP A 59 -12.09 17.80 -0.53
C ASP A 59 -11.41 18.77 0.44
N ILE A 60 -10.09 18.64 0.65
CA ILE A 60 -9.32 19.58 1.46
C ILE A 60 -9.33 20.97 0.83
N ILE A 61 -9.15 21.07 -0.49
CA ILE A 61 -9.23 22.36 -1.19
C ILE A 61 -10.63 22.98 -1.04
N ASP A 62 -11.71 22.18 -1.13
CA ASP A 62 -13.07 22.67 -0.91
C ASP A 62 -13.30 23.15 0.53
N LYS A 63 -12.71 22.47 1.51
CA LYS A 63 -12.72 22.91 2.91
C LYS A 63 -11.92 24.19 3.14
N LEU A 64 -11.09 24.63 2.20
CA LEU A 64 -10.32 25.87 2.30
C LEU A 64 -10.92 27.01 1.48
N ALA A 65 -12.04 26.78 0.78
CA ALA A 65 -12.64 27.76 -0.13
C ALA A 65 -13.09 29.08 0.54
N ASP A 66 -13.21 29.09 1.88
CA ASP A 66 -13.49 30.28 2.68
C ASP A 66 -12.25 31.16 2.94
N VAL A 67 -11.04 30.62 2.77
CA VAL A 67 -9.78 31.29 3.12
C VAL A 67 -8.80 31.42 1.95
N ILE A 68 -8.98 30.67 0.87
CA ILE A 68 -8.14 30.77 -0.33
C ILE A 68 -8.90 31.39 -1.51
N ASP A 69 -8.16 32.06 -2.38
CA ASP A 69 -8.70 32.61 -3.62
C ASP A 69 -9.28 31.51 -4.52
N SER A 70 -10.43 31.82 -5.15
CA SER A 70 -11.17 30.87 -5.98
C SER A 70 -10.38 30.41 -7.21
N ASP A 71 -9.62 31.32 -7.84
CA ASP A 71 -8.83 30.97 -9.02
C ASP A 71 -7.58 30.19 -8.64
N TYR A 72 -6.99 30.48 -7.47
CA TYR A 72 -5.94 29.65 -6.89
C TYR A 72 -6.42 28.24 -6.56
N ALA A 73 -7.60 28.09 -5.94
CA ALA A 73 -8.22 26.79 -5.67
C ALA A 73 -8.42 25.97 -6.95
N LYS A 74 -8.93 26.60 -8.02
CA LYS A 74 -9.09 25.94 -9.34
C LYS A 74 -7.75 25.51 -9.93
N LYS A 75 -6.71 26.37 -9.81
CA LYS A 75 -5.35 26.04 -10.28
C LYS A 75 -4.80 24.81 -9.56
N LEU A 76 -4.90 24.74 -8.24
CA LEU A 76 -4.45 23.59 -7.45
C LEU A 76 -5.17 22.31 -7.83
N LYS A 77 -6.51 22.36 -7.93
CA LYS A 77 -7.31 21.20 -8.38
C LYS A 77 -6.89 20.71 -9.75
N ARG A 78 -6.60 21.62 -10.69
CA ARG A 78 -6.12 21.26 -12.03
C ARG A 78 -4.76 20.54 -11.96
N LEU A 79 -3.79 21.08 -11.22
CA LEU A 79 -2.45 20.48 -11.07
C LEU A 79 -2.51 19.08 -10.44
N LEU A 80 -3.32 18.93 -9.38
CA LEU A 80 -3.54 17.62 -8.75
C LEU A 80 -4.22 16.63 -9.70
N LEU A 81 -5.17 17.08 -10.52
CA LEU A 81 -5.82 16.25 -11.53
C LEU A 81 -4.82 15.79 -12.60
N GLU A 82 -3.93 16.68 -13.06
CA GLU A 82 -2.84 16.34 -13.98
C GLU A 82 -1.90 15.28 -13.36
N GLY A 83 -1.55 15.41 -12.08
CA GLY A 83 -0.79 14.40 -11.33
C GLY A 83 -1.52 13.05 -11.22
N LYS A 84 -2.82 13.07 -10.92
CA LYS A 84 -3.68 11.88 -10.86
C LYS A 84 -3.72 11.15 -12.21
N GLN A 85 -3.83 11.90 -13.31
CA GLN A 85 -3.83 11.36 -14.66
C GLN A 85 -2.45 10.80 -15.03
N TYR A 86 -1.37 11.52 -14.72
CA TYR A 86 0.00 11.09 -14.96
C TYR A 86 0.28 9.71 -14.35
N LEU A 87 -0.05 9.50 -13.07
CA LEU A 87 0.12 8.20 -12.41
C LEU A 87 -0.82 7.12 -12.98
N ARG A 88 -1.93 7.48 -13.62
CA ARG A 88 -2.88 6.52 -14.19
C ARG A 88 -2.45 6.03 -15.56
N THR A 89 -1.94 6.90 -16.43
CA THR A 89 -1.74 6.60 -17.86
C THR A 89 -0.27 6.52 -18.25
N ASP A 90 0.55 7.48 -17.80
CA ASP A 90 1.81 7.77 -18.47
C ASP A 90 3.01 7.32 -17.64
N TYR A 91 2.94 7.41 -16.30
CA TYR A 91 4.07 7.10 -15.41
C TYR A 91 4.67 5.72 -15.70
N ARG A 92 3.84 4.70 -15.94
CA ARG A 92 4.31 3.34 -16.26
C ARG A 92 5.17 3.28 -17.52
N THR A 93 4.87 4.10 -18.52
CA THR A 93 5.62 4.14 -19.78
C THR A 93 7.00 4.77 -19.63
N HIS A 94 7.21 5.54 -18.55
CA HIS A 94 8.50 6.15 -18.24
C HIS A 94 9.45 5.18 -17.53
N LEU A 95 8.92 4.11 -16.93
CA LEU A 95 9.70 3.18 -16.10
C LEU A 95 10.58 2.27 -16.96
N LYS A 96 11.86 2.16 -16.58
CA LYS A 96 12.86 1.37 -17.27
C LYS A 96 13.68 0.57 -16.25
N GLY A 97 14.31 -0.53 -16.69
CA GLY A 97 15.27 -1.25 -15.85
C GLY A 97 16.37 -0.33 -15.34
N THR A 98 16.95 0.45 -16.26
CA THR A 98 17.93 1.52 -15.97
C THR A 98 17.48 2.85 -16.60
N SER A 99 17.77 3.97 -15.94
CA SER A 99 17.46 5.32 -16.43
C SER A 99 18.37 6.36 -15.79
N LEU A 100 18.68 7.46 -16.49
CA LEU A 100 19.34 8.63 -15.91
C LEU A 100 18.41 9.44 -14.99
N VAL A 101 17.11 9.18 -15.02
CA VAL A 101 16.12 9.79 -14.13
C VAL A 101 15.82 8.83 -12.98
N ALA A 102 16.08 9.26 -11.74
CA ALA A 102 15.88 8.45 -10.54
C ALA A 102 14.45 7.90 -10.42
N ASP A 103 13.43 8.73 -10.69
CA ASP A 103 12.01 8.34 -10.67
C ASP A 103 11.67 7.21 -11.66
N HIS A 104 12.49 7.01 -12.70
CA HIS A 104 12.23 6.08 -13.79
C HIS A 104 13.08 4.80 -13.71
N CYS A 105 14.16 4.82 -12.93
CA CYS A 105 15.13 3.72 -12.86
C CYS A 105 14.69 2.68 -11.83
N ALA A 106 14.20 1.52 -12.27
CA ALA A 106 13.78 0.44 -11.37
C ALA A 106 14.95 -0.07 -10.52
N MET A 107 16.12 -0.31 -11.13
CA MET A 107 17.30 -0.81 -10.41
C MET A 107 17.72 0.11 -9.25
N TYR A 108 17.76 1.43 -9.47
CA TYR A 108 18.09 2.39 -8.42
C TYR A 108 17.00 2.53 -7.36
N SER A 109 15.75 2.59 -7.82
CA SER A 109 14.59 2.81 -6.95
C SER A 109 14.32 1.62 -6.03
N LEU A 110 14.68 0.41 -6.47
CA LEU A 110 14.45 -0.87 -5.78
C LEU A 110 15.72 -1.48 -5.15
N SER A 111 16.88 -0.84 -5.32
CA SER A 111 18.13 -1.23 -4.66
C SER A 111 18.00 -1.08 -3.15
N ASP A 112 18.45 -2.09 -2.38
CA ASP A 112 18.60 -1.98 -0.93
C ASP A 112 19.95 -1.33 -0.57
N PRO A 113 19.97 -0.11 -0.01
CA PRO A 113 21.22 0.53 0.37
C PRO A 113 21.82 -0.06 1.65
N ASN A 114 21.11 -0.91 2.40
CA ASN A 114 21.55 -1.45 3.69
C ASN A 114 21.87 -2.95 3.66
N ASP A 115 21.26 -3.73 2.76
CA ASP A 115 21.61 -5.15 2.55
C ASP A 115 22.36 -5.36 1.23
N GLN A 116 23.65 -5.64 1.34
CA GLN A 116 24.54 -5.88 0.20
C GLN A 116 24.02 -6.99 -0.75
N ARG A 117 23.22 -7.94 -0.27
CA ARG A 117 22.66 -9.03 -1.09
C ARG A 117 21.51 -8.57 -1.99
N PHE A 118 20.84 -7.48 -1.62
CA PHE A 118 19.72 -6.90 -2.33
C PHE A 118 20.05 -5.53 -2.93
N ARG A 119 21.30 -5.08 -2.79
CA ARG A 119 21.83 -3.88 -3.44
C ARG A 119 21.97 -4.14 -4.95
N LEU A 120 21.32 -3.31 -5.75
CA LEU A 120 21.36 -3.35 -7.21
C LEU A 120 22.33 -2.27 -7.70
N SER A 121 23.18 -2.58 -8.68
CA SER A 121 24.11 -1.60 -9.27
C SER A 121 23.64 -1.18 -10.65
N CYS A 122 23.60 0.14 -10.86
CA CYS A 122 23.36 0.75 -12.18
C CYS A 122 24.69 1.04 -12.93
N ASP A 123 25.84 0.86 -12.27
CA ASP A 123 27.17 1.24 -12.78
C ASP A 123 27.84 0.15 -13.62
N ASN A 124 27.37 -1.10 -13.48
CA ASN A 124 27.99 -2.27 -14.09
C ASN A 124 27.42 -2.65 -15.47
N HIS A 125 26.76 -1.71 -16.18
CA HIS A 125 26.22 -1.99 -17.51
C HIS A 125 27.31 -1.81 -18.59
N PRO A 126 27.55 -2.80 -19.50
CA PRO A 126 28.65 -2.76 -20.46
C PRO A 126 28.62 -1.58 -21.45
N THR A 127 27.48 -0.89 -21.57
CA THR A 127 27.22 0.11 -22.61
C THR A 127 26.95 1.51 -22.08
N ASN A 128 26.69 1.71 -20.77
CA ASN A 128 26.47 3.04 -20.20
C ASN A 128 26.50 3.02 -18.66
N PRO A 129 27.55 3.56 -18.00
CA PRO A 129 27.57 3.72 -16.54
C PRO A 129 26.63 4.87 -16.12
N HIS A 130 25.59 4.60 -15.30
CA HIS A 130 24.59 5.60 -14.89
C HIS A 130 24.75 6.07 -13.43
N SER A 131 25.97 6.47 -13.06
CA SER A 131 26.37 6.64 -11.65
C SER A 131 25.78 7.82 -10.88
N ASN A 132 24.97 8.70 -11.49
CA ASN A 132 24.51 9.88 -10.78
C ASN A 132 23.04 10.26 -10.93
N HIS A 133 22.21 9.46 -11.63
CA HIS A 133 20.79 9.76 -11.89
C HIS A 133 20.53 11.27 -12.07
N SER A 134 21.33 11.90 -12.94
CA SER A 134 21.54 13.34 -12.99
C SER A 134 20.48 14.09 -13.80
N MET A 135 19.44 13.39 -14.24
CA MET A 135 18.38 13.94 -15.07
C MET A 135 17.06 13.95 -14.30
N ARG A 136 16.21 14.92 -14.61
CA ARG A 136 14.83 15.01 -14.11
C ARG A 136 13.82 14.90 -15.26
N CYS A 137 12.65 14.37 -14.93
CA CYS A 137 11.49 14.35 -15.81
C CYS A 137 10.53 15.46 -15.40
N SER A 138 10.19 16.35 -16.34
CA SER A 138 9.29 17.48 -16.06
C SER A 138 7.94 17.05 -15.49
N ARG A 139 7.38 15.91 -15.95
CA ARG A 139 6.10 15.40 -15.44
C ARG A 139 6.23 14.81 -14.03
N CYS A 140 7.35 14.15 -13.72
CA CYS A 140 7.65 13.74 -12.35
C CYS A 140 7.84 14.94 -11.43
N GLN A 141 8.46 16.01 -11.93
CA GLN A 141 8.66 17.24 -11.18
C GLN A 141 7.34 17.96 -10.93
N GLN A 142 6.54 18.21 -11.96
CA GLN A 142 5.21 18.81 -11.83
C GLN A 142 4.31 18.03 -10.87
N PHE A 143 4.38 16.70 -10.90
CA PHE A 143 3.69 15.85 -9.93
C PHE A 143 4.17 16.13 -8.49
N LYS A 144 5.48 16.21 -8.24
CA LYS A 144 6.05 16.53 -6.92
C LYS A 144 5.65 17.94 -6.49
N ASP A 145 5.78 18.91 -7.38
CA ASP A 145 5.44 20.31 -7.15
C ASP A 145 3.97 20.45 -6.76
N SER A 146 3.04 19.74 -7.44
CA SER A 146 1.61 19.80 -7.11
C SER A 146 1.26 19.33 -5.69
N LEU A 147 2.04 18.39 -5.14
CA LEU A 147 1.89 17.95 -3.75
C LEU A 147 2.58 18.94 -2.80
N GLY A 148 3.75 19.44 -3.19
CA GLY A 148 4.47 20.49 -2.48
C GLY A 148 3.64 21.76 -2.30
N ASP A 149 2.94 22.22 -3.34
CA ASP A 149 2.06 23.39 -3.31
C ASP A 149 0.94 23.23 -2.27
N MET A 150 0.34 22.04 -2.17
CA MET A 150 -0.68 21.75 -1.15
C MET A 150 -0.10 21.78 0.27
N ARG A 151 1.10 21.22 0.45
CA ARG A 151 1.79 21.22 1.74
C ARG A 151 2.16 22.64 2.18
N SER A 152 2.75 23.42 1.28
CA SER A 152 3.14 24.80 1.54
C SER A 152 1.94 25.68 1.88
N LEU A 153 0.82 25.53 1.15
CA LEU A 153 -0.42 26.25 1.45
C LEU A 153 -0.91 25.99 2.89
N ILE A 154 -0.98 24.72 3.31
CA ILE A 154 -1.42 24.39 4.67
C ILE A 154 -0.43 24.91 5.71
N ALA A 155 0.87 24.81 5.45
CA ALA A 155 1.91 25.29 6.35
C ALA A 155 1.84 26.82 6.55
N GLU A 156 1.59 27.58 5.48
CA GLU A 156 1.39 29.03 5.54
C GLU A 156 0.14 29.40 6.35
N LEU A 157 -1.01 28.78 6.05
CA LEU A 157 -2.25 29.01 6.80
C LEU A 157 -2.12 28.66 8.30
N LEU A 158 -1.42 27.56 8.61
CA LEU A 158 -1.14 27.15 9.98
C LEU A 158 -0.24 28.15 10.70
N LYS A 159 0.75 28.70 10.00
CA LYS A 159 1.63 29.74 10.53
C LYS A 159 0.85 31.01 10.85
N ASP A 160 0.04 31.50 9.91
CA ASP A 160 -0.78 32.71 10.11
C ASP A 160 -1.75 32.54 11.30
N ALA A 161 -2.38 31.37 11.42
CA ALA A 161 -3.25 31.07 12.56
C ALA A 161 -2.52 31.06 13.91
N ARG A 162 -1.25 30.62 13.93
CA ARG A 162 -0.39 30.64 15.13
C ARG A 162 0.01 32.07 15.48
N ASP A 163 0.36 32.87 14.48
CA ASP A 163 0.73 34.27 14.67
C ASP A 163 -0.47 35.09 15.19
N ASP A 164 -1.68 34.78 14.73
CA ASP A 164 -2.94 35.38 15.22
C ASP A 164 -3.42 34.83 16.57
N GLY A 165 -2.81 33.76 17.09
CA GLY A 165 -3.23 33.09 18.33
C GLY A 165 -4.63 32.44 18.26
N ASN A 166 -5.14 32.15 17.05
CA ASN A 166 -6.48 31.61 16.87
C ASN A 166 -6.50 30.08 17.07
N ALA A 167 -6.77 29.65 18.30
CA ALA A 167 -6.80 28.22 18.66
C ALA A 167 -7.74 27.35 17.80
N VAL A 168 -8.84 27.91 17.27
CA VAL A 168 -9.77 27.18 16.40
C VAL A 168 -9.15 26.96 15.02
N SER A 169 -8.58 28.01 14.43
CA SER A 169 -7.90 27.92 13.13
C SER A 169 -6.63 27.06 13.20
N ILE A 170 -5.84 27.17 14.27
CA ILE A 170 -4.66 26.33 14.49
C ILE A 170 -5.06 24.84 14.43
N LYS A 171 -6.05 24.46 15.25
CA LYS A 171 -6.52 23.07 15.29
C LYS A 171 -7.09 22.60 13.95
N ARG A 172 -7.81 23.47 13.24
CA ARG A 172 -8.33 23.19 11.90
C ARG A 172 -7.19 22.88 10.93
N TYR A 173 -6.17 23.72 10.88
CA TYR A 173 -5.06 23.54 9.93
C TYR A 173 -4.12 22.40 10.31
N GLU A 174 -3.93 22.09 11.60
CA GLU A 174 -3.21 20.88 12.05
C GLU A 174 -3.93 19.59 11.62
N ASP A 175 -5.26 19.55 11.74
CA ASP A 175 -6.05 18.41 11.27
C ASP A 175 -5.93 18.26 9.73
N LEU A 176 -5.96 19.37 8.98
CA LEU A 176 -5.80 19.36 7.52
C LEU A 176 -4.37 18.99 7.09
N GLU A 177 -3.33 19.41 7.82
CA GLU A 177 -1.94 19.04 7.56
C GLU A 177 -1.75 17.52 7.68
N ALA A 178 -2.33 16.92 8.71
CA ALA A 178 -2.30 15.47 8.89
C ALA A 178 -3.04 14.73 7.76
N ASP A 179 -4.19 15.26 7.31
CA ASP A 179 -4.95 14.70 6.19
C ASP A 179 -4.15 14.80 4.87
N VAL A 180 -3.50 15.94 4.59
CA VAL A 180 -2.61 16.11 3.42
C VAL A 180 -1.46 15.12 3.47
N HIS A 181 -0.76 15.00 4.60
CA HIS A 181 0.35 14.08 4.76
C HIS A 181 -0.05 12.60 4.52
N ASN A 182 -1.23 12.21 5.02
CA ASN A 182 -1.77 10.87 4.79
C ASN A 182 -2.11 10.64 3.30
N ALA A 183 -2.72 11.62 2.63
CA ALA A 183 -3.03 11.54 1.21
C ALA A 183 -1.75 11.43 0.37
N GLU A 184 -0.74 12.28 0.62
CA GLU A 184 0.58 12.21 -0.03
C GLU A 184 1.21 10.82 0.14
N THR A 185 1.16 10.26 1.34
CA THR A 185 1.70 8.92 1.62
C THR A 185 1.03 7.85 0.76
N LYS A 186 -0.31 7.88 0.64
CA LYS A 186 -1.06 6.94 -0.21
C LYS A 186 -0.70 7.11 -1.69
N ILE A 187 -0.56 8.35 -2.17
CA ILE A 187 -0.18 8.65 -3.57
C ILE A 187 1.25 8.17 -3.86
N ILE A 188 2.19 8.44 -2.96
CA ILE A 188 3.57 7.96 -3.08
C ILE A 188 3.61 6.43 -3.07
N ASN A 189 2.85 5.77 -2.20
CA ASN A 189 2.76 4.31 -2.17
C ASN A 189 2.19 3.75 -3.48
N ARG A 190 1.21 4.42 -4.09
CA ARG A 190 0.72 4.06 -5.43
C ARG A 190 1.82 4.19 -6.48
N LYS A 191 2.60 5.27 -6.46
CA LYS A 191 3.74 5.47 -7.37
C LYS A 191 4.80 4.37 -7.21
N LYS A 192 5.17 4.02 -5.97
CA LYS A 192 6.06 2.88 -5.67
C LYS A 192 5.48 1.56 -6.19
N HIS A 193 4.17 1.36 -6.03
CA HIS A 193 3.50 0.15 -6.50
C HIS A 193 3.52 -0.01 -8.03
N LEU A 194 3.36 1.09 -8.77
CA LEU A 194 3.50 1.08 -10.23
C LEU A 194 4.92 0.70 -10.67
N LEU A 195 5.92 1.06 -9.87
CA LEU A 195 7.32 0.67 -10.10
C LEU A 195 7.55 -0.83 -9.88
N TYR A 196 7.10 -1.41 -8.76
CA TYR A 196 7.19 -2.87 -8.57
C TYR A 196 6.50 -3.64 -9.71
N LYS A 197 5.36 -3.15 -10.19
CA LYS A 197 4.63 -3.75 -11.32
C LYS A 197 5.39 -3.69 -12.64
N ALA A 198 6.18 -2.66 -12.86
CA ALA A 198 6.98 -2.54 -14.08
C ALA A 198 8.14 -3.54 -14.06
N GLU A 199 8.77 -3.73 -12.91
CA GLU A 199 9.81 -4.76 -12.72
C GLU A 199 9.22 -6.18 -12.81
N ASP A 200 8.11 -6.47 -12.13
CA ASP A 200 7.43 -7.78 -12.22
C ASP A 200 6.99 -8.09 -13.67
N TYR A 201 6.57 -7.09 -14.44
CA TYR A 201 6.21 -7.26 -15.85
C TYR A 201 7.45 -7.48 -16.72
N ALA A 202 8.55 -6.74 -16.49
CA ALA A 202 9.80 -6.97 -17.19
C ALA A 202 10.36 -8.38 -16.89
N LEU A 203 10.29 -8.82 -15.63
CA LEU A 203 10.67 -10.17 -15.22
C LEU A 203 9.76 -11.22 -15.85
N LYS A 204 8.43 -10.98 -15.88
CA LYS A 204 7.46 -11.91 -16.46
C LYS A 204 7.57 -12.00 -17.99
N THR A 205 7.75 -10.88 -18.69
CA THR A 205 7.99 -10.86 -20.14
C THR A 205 9.37 -11.42 -20.49
N TYR A 206 10.37 -11.26 -19.62
CA TYR A 206 11.66 -11.93 -19.76
C TYR A 206 11.55 -13.45 -19.55
N LEU A 207 10.75 -13.90 -18.57
CA LEU A 207 10.47 -15.32 -18.34
C LEU A 207 9.64 -15.94 -19.49
N GLU A 208 8.61 -15.25 -19.99
CA GLU A 208 7.81 -15.66 -21.15
C GLU A 208 8.68 -15.73 -22.42
N LYS A 209 9.61 -14.78 -22.61
CA LYS A 209 10.59 -14.81 -23.71
C LYS A 209 11.66 -15.88 -23.55
N ILE A 210 12.05 -16.23 -22.31
CA ILE A 210 12.96 -17.36 -22.05
C ILE A 210 12.28 -18.70 -22.36
N GLU A 211 10.96 -18.80 -22.16
CA GLU A 211 10.18 -19.99 -22.54
C GLU A 211 10.02 -20.12 -24.08
N GLU A 212 10.07 -19.02 -24.84
CA GLU A 212 10.01 -19.05 -26.32
C GLU A 212 11.39 -19.18 -27.02
N ILE A 213 12.51 -18.92 -26.33
CA ILE A 213 13.83 -18.88 -26.97
C ILE A 213 14.61 -20.17 -26.67
N ASP A 214 14.45 -21.18 -27.52
CA ASP A 214 15.41 -22.27 -27.67
C ASP A 214 16.48 -21.94 -28.75
N ARG A 215 17.71 -21.73 -28.27
CA ARG A 215 19.04 -22.09 -28.83
C ARG A 215 19.65 -21.55 -30.13
N SER A 216 19.10 -20.64 -30.95
CA SER A 216 19.81 -20.41 -32.25
C SER A 216 19.81 -19.03 -32.93
N ARG A 217 19.25 -17.95 -32.39
CA ARG A 217 19.31 -16.66 -33.11
C ARG A 217 19.57 -15.47 -32.19
N ALA A 218 20.81 -15.00 -32.21
CA ALA A 218 21.15 -13.61 -31.91
C ALA A 218 20.41 -12.69 -32.89
N ILE A 219 19.67 -11.68 -32.41
CA ILE A 219 19.15 -10.57 -33.23
C ILE A 219 19.23 -9.24 -32.45
N PRO A 220 19.54 -8.13 -33.15
CA PRO A 220 20.25 -6.96 -32.62
C PRO A 220 19.38 -5.89 -31.97
N VAL A 221 20.06 -5.05 -31.20
CA VAL A 221 19.64 -3.75 -30.66
C VAL A 221 19.12 -2.85 -31.78
N ILE A 222 17.83 -2.50 -31.72
CA ILE A 222 17.29 -1.26 -32.30
C ILE A 222 16.27 -0.71 -31.30
N ILE A 223 16.70 0.23 -30.46
CA ILE A 223 15.89 1.35 -29.98
C ILE A 223 16.85 2.53 -29.76
N ASP A 224 17.45 3.00 -30.83
CA ASP A 224 17.71 4.44 -30.97
C ASP A 224 16.55 4.99 -31.83
N ASP A 225 16.05 6.18 -31.48
CA ASP A 225 15.02 6.98 -32.18
C ASP A 225 13.63 7.18 -31.52
N ILE A 226 13.42 6.87 -30.23
CA ILE A 226 12.23 7.39 -29.48
C ILE A 226 12.58 8.32 -28.31
N ALA A 227 13.87 8.52 -27.99
CA ALA A 227 14.28 9.34 -26.86
C ALA A 227 14.81 10.72 -27.27
N VAL A 228 13.98 11.56 -27.89
CA VAL A 228 14.26 13.00 -27.98
C VAL A 228 12.99 13.80 -27.67
N ALA A 229 12.83 14.11 -26.39
CA ALA A 229 12.23 15.34 -25.82
C ALA A 229 11.75 15.03 -24.39
N ILE A 230 12.14 15.85 -23.40
CA ILE A 230 11.59 16.00 -22.01
C ILE A 230 12.61 15.84 -20.87
N GLU A 231 13.78 15.23 -21.07
CA GLU A 231 14.78 15.08 -19.99
C GLU A 231 15.69 16.33 -19.88
N THR A 232 15.85 16.89 -18.68
CA THR A 232 16.79 18.00 -18.40
C THR A 232 17.73 17.65 -17.25
N PRO A 233 18.95 18.22 -17.19
CA PRO A 233 19.83 18.07 -16.04
C PRO A 233 19.19 18.57 -14.74
N ILE A 234 19.54 17.95 -13.62
CA ILE A 234 19.16 18.38 -12.27
C ILE A 234 19.90 19.67 -11.89
N ASP A 235 19.20 20.62 -11.24
CA ASP A 235 19.75 21.86 -10.68
C ASP A 235 20.09 21.69 -9.19
N ASP A 236 21.01 22.49 -8.63
CA ASP A 236 21.52 22.38 -7.24
C ASP A 236 20.43 22.62 -6.16
N ASN A 237 19.29 23.23 -6.53
CA ASN A 237 18.16 23.47 -5.63
C ASN A 237 17.09 22.34 -5.63
N ASP A 238 17.22 21.31 -6.48
CA ASP A 238 16.23 20.24 -6.57
C ASP A 238 16.49 19.11 -5.55
N GLU A 239 15.43 18.63 -4.91
CA GLU A 239 15.50 17.55 -3.93
C GLU A 239 15.80 16.20 -4.61
N LYS A 240 17.05 15.73 -4.49
CA LYS A 240 17.51 14.47 -5.10
C LYS A 240 16.89 13.25 -4.40
N LEU A 241 16.25 12.36 -5.17
CA LEU A 241 15.74 11.10 -4.64
C LEU A 241 16.88 10.18 -4.19
N SER A 242 16.80 9.68 -2.96
CA SER A 242 17.75 8.71 -2.43
C SER A 242 17.58 7.33 -3.06
N GLU A 243 18.67 6.57 -3.12
CA GLU A 243 18.64 5.15 -3.50
C GLU A 243 17.66 4.38 -2.59
N GLY A 244 16.92 3.43 -3.16
CA GLY A 244 15.95 2.63 -2.41
C GLY A 244 14.69 3.38 -1.97
N TRP A 245 14.39 4.57 -2.53
CA TRP A 245 13.16 5.32 -2.21
C TRP A 245 11.89 4.50 -2.41
N ALA A 246 11.93 3.52 -3.32
CA ALA A 246 10.83 2.62 -3.61
C ALA A 246 11.01 1.22 -2.99
N LEU A 247 11.84 1.01 -1.97
CA LEU A 247 11.82 -0.23 -1.19
C LEU A 247 10.50 -0.39 -0.44
N LYS A 248 10.05 -1.64 -0.26
CA LYS A 248 8.88 -1.92 0.57
C LYS A 248 9.32 -1.64 1.99
N SER A 249 8.81 -0.57 2.58
CA SER A 249 9.01 -0.32 4.01
C SER A 249 8.58 -1.57 4.77
N ALA A 250 9.43 -2.04 5.69
CA ALA A 250 9.09 -3.15 6.56
C ALA A 250 7.71 -2.86 7.16
N ARG A 251 6.75 -3.76 6.89
CA ARG A 251 5.35 -3.56 7.28
C ARG A 251 5.31 -3.36 8.78
N GLN A 252 5.18 -2.12 9.24
CA GLN A 252 4.90 -1.85 10.63
C GLN A 252 3.51 -2.40 10.87
N PHE A 253 3.44 -3.58 11.51
CA PHE A 253 2.21 -4.04 12.11
C PHE A 253 1.88 -3.07 13.24
N GLN A 254 1.18 -1.98 12.92
CA GLN A 254 0.52 -1.21 13.96
C GLN A 254 -0.62 -2.09 14.48
N LEU A 255 -0.32 -2.80 15.57
CA LEU A 255 -1.35 -3.40 16.41
C LEU A 255 -2.26 -2.26 16.86
N PHE A 256 -3.57 -2.46 16.76
CA PHE A 256 -4.52 -1.55 17.37
C PHE A 256 -4.18 -1.43 18.85
N SER A 257 -4.15 -0.20 19.36
CA SER A 257 -4.00 0.04 20.78
C SER A 257 -5.16 -0.63 21.52
N ASP A 258 -4.94 -0.97 22.79
CA ASP A 258 -5.98 -1.65 23.56
C ASP A 258 -7.21 -0.75 23.78
N ASP A 259 -7.03 0.57 23.85
CA ASP A 259 -8.14 1.53 23.91
C ASP A 259 -8.98 1.54 22.62
N VAL A 260 -8.34 1.47 21.45
CA VAL A 260 -9.05 1.36 20.16
C VAL A 260 -9.82 0.04 20.06
N LYS A 261 -9.23 -1.08 20.52
CA LYS A 261 -9.92 -2.38 20.55
C LYS A 261 -11.14 -2.33 21.48
N GLN A 262 -10.97 -1.80 22.68
CA GLN A 262 -12.02 -1.70 23.68
C GLN A 262 -13.19 -0.87 23.16
N PHE A 263 -12.91 0.29 22.57
CA PHE A 263 -13.93 1.13 21.96
C PHE A 263 -14.69 0.39 20.84
N LEU A 264 -14.00 -0.33 19.96
CA LEU A 264 -14.66 -1.09 18.90
C LEU A 264 -15.48 -2.26 19.45
N ASP A 265 -15.00 -2.95 20.48
CA ASP A 265 -15.74 -4.02 21.14
C ASP A 265 -17.01 -3.48 21.80
N ASP A 266 -16.95 -2.32 22.45
CA ASP A 266 -18.12 -1.65 23.05
C ASP A 266 -19.16 -1.29 21.99
N GLN A 267 -18.74 -0.70 20.86
CA GLN A 267 -19.63 -0.37 19.75
C GLN A 267 -20.28 -1.63 19.14
N PHE A 268 -19.50 -2.70 19.01
CA PHE A 268 -19.95 -3.98 18.49
C PHE A 268 -20.96 -4.66 19.42
N ASP A 269 -20.67 -4.71 20.71
CA ASP A 269 -21.53 -5.36 21.72
C ASP A 269 -22.80 -4.54 21.98
N ASN A 270 -22.72 -3.20 21.97
CA ASN A 270 -23.92 -2.35 22.03
C ASN A 270 -24.84 -2.56 20.82
N GLY A 271 -24.27 -2.72 19.62
CA GLY A 271 -25.04 -3.08 18.43
C GLY A 271 -25.72 -4.44 18.53
N GLN A 272 -25.18 -5.37 19.33
CA GLN A 272 -25.83 -6.66 19.62
C GLN A 272 -26.95 -6.52 20.65
N ARG A 273 -26.70 -5.79 21.75
CA ARG A 273 -27.71 -5.58 22.81
C ARG A 273 -28.96 -4.88 22.28
N THR A 274 -28.77 -3.91 21.39
CA THR A 274 -29.86 -3.12 20.79
C THR A 274 -30.48 -3.77 19.55
N GLY A 275 -29.88 -4.85 19.04
CA GLY A 275 -30.29 -5.52 17.79
C GLY A 275 -29.99 -4.71 16.52
N LYS A 276 -29.45 -3.49 16.62
CA LYS A 276 -29.14 -2.62 15.50
C LYS A 276 -27.62 -2.47 15.37
N LYS A 277 -27.05 -3.13 14.36
CA LYS A 277 -25.62 -2.98 14.04
C LYS A 277 -25.32 -1.55 13.64
N ILE A 278 -24.31 -0.96 14.26
CA ILE A 278 -23.80 0.35 13.88
C ILE A 278 -22.99 0.21 12.57
N ASP A 279 -23.18 1.15 11.65
CA ASP A 279 -22.46 1.17 10.39
C ASP A 279 -21.00 1.58 10.59
N SER A 280 -20.10 1.04 9.76
CA SER A 280 -18.66 1.27 9.91
C SER A 280 -18.25 2.71 9.63
N LYS A 281 -18.96 3.44 8.75
CA LYS A 281 -18.72 4.89 8.56
C LYS A 281 -19.19 5.68 9.77
N THR A 282 -20.28 5.29 10.42
CA THR A 282 -20.73 5.93 11.66
C THR A 282 -19.70 5.77 12.76
N VAL A 283 -19.12 4.58 12.93
CA VAL A 283 -18.07 4.35 13.93
C VAL A 283 -16.80 5.14 13.63
N GLU A 284 -16.41 5.26 12.35
CA GLU A 284 -15.30 6.12 11.93
C GLU A 284 -15.53 7.59 12.32
N GLN A 285 -16.74 8.11 12.15
CA GLN A 285 -17.08 9.47 12.58
C GLN A 285 -17.10 9.60 14.12
N LEU A 286 -17.59 8.58 14.83
CA LEU A 286 -17.55 8.55 16.30
C LEU A 286 -16.11 8.54 16.82
N MET A 287 -15.18 7.84 16.17
CA MET A 287 -13.76 7.87 16.53
C MET A 287 -13.16 9.28 16.36
N LYS A 288 -13.67 10.10 15.43
CA LYS A 288 -13.21 11.49 15.23
C LYS A 288 -13.70 12.44 16.33
N THR A 289 -14.87 12.17 16.89
CA THR A 289 -15.51 13.03 17.91
C THR A 289 -15.46 12.47 19.33
N ALA A 290 -14.89 11.28 19.53
CA ALA A 290 -14.79 10.65 20.84
C ALA A 290 -13.91 11.47 21.78
N THR A 291 -14.42 11.71 23.00
CA THR A 291 -13.71 12.41 24.07
C THR A 291 -13.39 11.47 25.22
N ASP A 292 -12.33 11.77 25.95
CA ASP A 292 -11.97 11.12 27.21
C ASP A 292 -12.76 11.73 28.39
N GLU A 293 -12.49 11.23 29.60
CA GLU A 293 -13.15 11.68 30.84
C GLU A 293 -12.84 13.15 31.19
N LEU A 294 -11.81 13.74 30.59
CA LEU A 294 -11.38 15.13 30.77
C LEU A 294 -11.89 16.06 29.66
N GLY A 295 -12.67 15.53 28.70
CA GLY A 295 -13.19 16.29 27.56
C GLY A 295 -12.19 16.49 26.41
N ASN A 296 -11.00 15.89 26.48
CA ASN A 296 -10.01 15.91 25.41
C ASN A 296 -10.30 14.82 24.39
N ARG A 297 -9.69 14.90 23.20
CA ARG A 297 -9.86 13.87 22.14
C ARG A 297 -9.33 12.52 22.63
N ARG A 298 -10.19 11.50 22.64
CA ARG A 298 -9.84 10.13 23.06
C ARG A 298 -8.82 9.47 22.12
N PHE A 299 -8.92 9.73 20.81
CA PHE A 299 -8.05 9.12 19.80
C PHE A 299 -7.26 10.18 19.01
N MET A 300 -5.94 10.00 18.94
CA MET A 300 -5.07 10.75 18.02
C MET A 300 -5.31 10.29 16.57
N VAL A 301 -4.96 11.12 15.59
CA VAL A 301 -5.17 10.83 14.16
C VAL A 301 -4.56 9.48 13.74
N LYS A 302 -3.37 9.16 14.25
CA LYS A 302 -2.68 7.88 14.01
C LYS A 302 -3.43 6.65 14.51
N ASP A 303 -4.29 6.82 15.53
CA ASP A 303 -5.03 5.73 16.17
C ASP A 303 -6.45 5.58 15.58
N ARG A 304 -6.86 6.52 14.71
CA ARG A 304 -8.18 6.48 14.05
C ARG A 304 -8.18 5.43 12.95
N LEU A 305 -9.26 4.67 12.90
CA LEU A 305 -9.45 3.61 11.91
C LEU A 305 -10.41 4.06 10.82
N THR A 306 -10.11 3.65 9.60
CA THR A 306 -11.00 3.84 8.45
C THR A 306 -12.23 2.94 8.56
N ALA A 307 -13.33 3.33 7.92
CA ALA A 307 -14.54 2.49 7.84
C ALA A 307 -14.24 1.06 7.34
N ARG A 308 -13.25 0.89 6.43
CA ARG A 308 -12.83 -0.42 5.93
C ARG A 308 -12.12 -1.26 6.99
N GLN A 309 -11.25 -0.65 7.80
CA GLN A 309 -10.56 -1.34 8.91
C GLN A 309 -11.56 -1.76 9.98
N ILE A 310 -12.51 -0.89 10.32
CA ILE A 310 -13.60 -1.16 11.28
C ILE A 310 -14.49 -2.31 10.78
N ALA A 311 -14.90 -2.28 9.52
CA ALA A 311 -15.68 -3.36 8.92
C ALA A 311 -14.92 -4.70 8.96
N SER A 312 -13.61 -4.68 8.70
CA SER A 312 -12.77 -5.87 8.81
C SER A 312 -12.68 -6.38 10.26
N TYR A 313 -12.55 -5.47 11.23
CA TYR A 313 -12.52 -5.81 12.66
C TYR A 313 -13.83 -6.47 13.10
N PHE A 314 -14.98 -5.86 12.81
CA PHE A 314 -16.30 -6.41 13.13
C PHE A 314 -16.56 -7.76 12.47
N SER A 315 -16.13 -7.93 11.21
CA SER A 315 -16.24 -9.22 10.52
C SER A 315 -15.43 -10.33 11.22
N ARG A 316 -14.19 -10.02 11.62
CA ARG A 316 -13.32 -10.96 12.37
C ARG A 316 -13.90 -11.26 13.74
N ARG A 317 -14.38 -10.25 14.46
CA ARG A 317 -15.01 -10.39 15.77
C ARG A 317 -16.26 -11.27 15.72
N ALA A 318 -17.12 -11.06 14.72
CA ALA A 318 -18.30 -11.89 14.47
C ALA A 318 -17.91 -13.35 14.15
N SER A 319 -16.88 -13.54 13.32
CA SER A 319 -16.38 -14.87 12.95
C SER A 319 -15.79 -15.63 14.14
N LYS A 320 -15.00 -14.95 14.96
CA LYS A 320 -14.42 -15.51 16.20
C LYS A 320 -15.52 -15.97 17.16
N LYS A 321 -16.55 -15.14 17.38
CA LYS A 321 -17.69 -15.48 18.23
C LYS A 321 -18.49 -16.68 17.71
N ARG A 322 -18.68 -16.79 16.38
CA ARG A 322 -19.31 -17.97 15.75
C ARG A 322 -18.50 -19.24 15.96
N GLN A 323 -17.17 -19.16 15.87
CA GLN A 323 -16.29 -20.29 16.14
C GLN A 323 -16.33 -20.70 17.61
N GLU A 324 -16.34 -19.73 18.54
CA GLU A 324 -16.49 -19.95 19.98
C GLU A 324 -17.83 -20.62 20.31
N SER A 325 -18.94 -20.19 19.69
CA SER A 325 -20.24 -20.82 19.90
C SER A 325 -20.29 -22.25 19.36
N VAL A 326 -19.73 -22.51 18.17
CA VAL A 326 -19.67 -23.86 17.59
C VAL A 326 -18.81 -24.79 18.45
N GLN A 327 -17.68 -24.31 18.98
CA GLN A 327 -16.85 -25.09 19.91
C GLN A 327 -17.53 -25.37 21.25
N ARG A 328 -18.35 -24.44 21.75
CA ARG A 328 -19.11 -24.62 22.97
C ARG A 328 -20.20 -25.70 22.78
N THR A 329 -20.98 -25.60 21.70
CA THR A 329 -22.00 -26.60 21.39
C THR A 329 -21.41 -27.99 21.16
N LYS A 330 -20.22 -28.08 20.55
CA LYS A 330 -19.52 -29.37 20.37
C LYS A 330 -19.14 -30.00 21.70
N ARG A 331 -18.64 -29.21 22.66
CA ARG A 331 -18.33 -29.67 24.02
C ARG A 331 -19.58 -30.10 24.77
N GLU A 332 -20.66 -29.33 24.69
CA GLU A 332 -21.94 -29.68 25.32
C GLU A 332 -22.51 -31.00 24.76
N ILE A 333 -22.37 -31.26 23.46
CA ILE A 333 -22.77 -32.54 22.84
C ILE A 333 -21.85 -33.69 23.28
N GLU A 334 -20.53 -33.46 23.37
CA GLU A 334 -19.58 -34.47 23.84
C GLU A 334 -19.83 -34.85 25.31
N ASP A 335 -20.11 -33.86 26.18
CA ASP A 335 -20.46 -34.07 27.59
C ASP A 335 -21.79 -34.83 27.75
N ASP A 336 -22.80 -34.53 26.92
CA ASP A 336 -24.10 -35.24 26.89
C ASP A 336 -23.98 -36.70 26.42
N ILE A 337 -23.07 -36.98 25.48
CA ILE A 337 -22.79 -38.35 25.01
C ILE A 337 -22.12 -39.15 26.13
N VAL A 338 -21.09 -38.57 26.77
CA VAL A 338 -20.39 -39.21 27.89
C VAL A 338 -21.34 -39.48 29.06
N TYR A 339 -22.21 -38.53 29.40
CA TYR A 339 -23.20 -38.73 30.46
C TYR A 339 -24.18 -39.87 30.16
N LYS A 340 -24.66 -39.99 28.91
CA LYS A 340 -25.55 -41.09 28.50
C LYS A 340 -24.86 -42.46 28.47
N GLU A 341 -23.57 -42.50 28.15
CA GLU A 341 -22.78 -43.73 28.21
C GLU A 341 -22.58 -44.20 29.66
N MET A 342 -22.34 -43.29 30.60
CA MET A 342 -22.19 -43.63 32.03
C MET A 342 -23.50 -44.13 32.65
N VAL A 343 -24.65 -43.53 32.31
CA VAL A 343 -25.97 -43.94 32.85
C VAL A 343 -26.44 -45.30 32.29
N ASN A 344 -25.99 -45.69 31.09
CA ASN A 344 -26.34 -46.98 30.49
C ASN A 344 -25.50 -48.16 31.03
N ASP A 345 -24.36 -47.90 31.67
CA ASP A 345 -23.51 -48.93 32.29
C ASP A 345 -23.94 -49.27 33.73
N GLU A 346 -24.64 -48.36 34.42
CA GLU A 346 -25.17 -48.59 35.78
C GLU A 346 -26.53 -49.33 35.80
N GLY A 347 -27.12 -49.61 34.64
CA GLY A 347 -28.43 -50.24 34.48
C GLY A 347 -28.44 -51.68 33.96
N LYS A 348 -27.29 -52.36 33.91
CA LYS A 348 -27.15 -53.76 33.47
C LYS A 348 -26.89 -54.73 34.62
#